data_AF-A0A241VYX9-F1
#
_entry.id   AF-A0A241VYX9-F1
#
_cell.length_a   1.000
_cell.length_b   1.000
_cell.length_c   1.000
_cell.angle_alpha   90.00
_cell.angle_beta   90.00
_cell.angle_gamma   90.00
#
_symmetry.space_group_name_H-M   'P 1'
#
loop_
_entity.id
_entity.type
_entity.pdbx_description
1 polymer ?
#
loop_
_entity_poly.entity_id
_entity_poly.type
_entity_poly.pdbx_seq_one_letter_code
_entity_poly.pdbx_strand_id
1 'polypeptide(L)'
;MAKDNLAKYRRSIMIAYICMFFALFTVFTSIFAYFFAKKIIAANDAEVWLQAQAFWVMRNSLIYFIVMIFASLWFIPLYFYYWDTYIWVTACTVIGVVFVLIAFLYLLNAWIKGISKFIKNKAVF
;
A
#
# COMPACT_ATOMS: atom_id res chain seq x y z
N MET A 1 7.59 -28.77 13.33
CA MET A 1 7.06 -27.58 14.05
C MET A 1 7.66 -26.27 13.53
N ALA A 2 8.98 -25.99 13.65
CA ALA A 2 9.55 -24.71 13.19
C ALA A 2 9.43 -24.45 11.66
N LYS A 3 9.63 -25.48 10.81
CA LYS A 3 9.49 -25.36 9.34
C LYS A 3 8.06 -25.06 8.87
N ASP A 4 7.04 -25.61 9.54
CA ASP A 4 5.63 -25.36 9.18
C ASP A 4 5.22 -23.91 9.49
N ASN A 5 5.71 -23.35 10.60
CA ASN A 5 5.47 -21.95 10.96
C ASN A 5 6.11 -21.00 9.94
N LEU A 6 7.28 -21.36 9.41
CA LEU A 6 7.99 -20.56 8.40
C LEU A 6 7.24 -20.49 7.07
N ALA A 7 6.70 -21.63 6.61
CA ALA A 7 5.86 -21.69 5.41
C ALA A 7 4.58 -20.84 5.58
N LYS A 8 3.99 -20.86 6.79
CA LYS A 8 2.82 -20.06 7.14
C LYS A 8 3.13 -18.56 7.08
N TYR A 9 4.27 -18.10 7.60
CA TYR A 9 4.68 -16.70 7.54
C TYR A 9 4.92 -16.22 6.10
N ARG A 10 5.59 -17.03 5.27
CA ARG A 10 5.80 -16.70 3.84
C ARG A 10 4.48 -16.56 3.10
N ARG A 11 3.53 -17.46 3.33
CA ARG A 11 2.20 -17.39 2.73
C ARG A 11 1.46 -16.11 3.15
N SER A 12 1.57 -15.71 4.42
CA SER A 12 0.95 -14.45 4.87
C SER A 12 1.59 -13.20 4.25
N ILE A 13 2.92 -13.14 4.05
CA ILE A 13 3.55 -12.03 3.32
C ILE A 13 3.12 -12.02 1.86
N MET A 14 3.03 -13.19 1.22
CA MET A 14 2.56 -13.29 -0.16
C MET A 14 1.13 -12.74 -0.30
N ILE A 15 0.23 -13.10 0.62
CA ILE A 15 -1.13 -12.54 0.67
C ILE A 15 -1.08 -11.03 0.89
N ALA A 16 -0.20 -10.52 1.75
CA ALA A 16 -0.03 -9.09 1.96
C ALA A 16 0.43 -8.36 0.68
N TYR A 17 1.33 -8.94 -0.12
CA TYR A 17 1.72 -8.41 -1.42
C TYR A 17 0.60 -8.42 -2.45
N ILE A 18 -0.24 -9.46 -2.45
CA ILE A 18 -1.44 -9.53 -3.29
C ILE A 18 -2.43 -8.43 -2.89
N CYS A 19 -2.68 -8.24 -1.59
CA CYS A 19 -3.50 -7.15 -1.08
C CYS A 19 -2.91 -5.77 -1.40
N MET A 20 -1.58 -5.61 -1.30
CA MET A 20 -0.87 -4.38 -1.65
C MET A 20 -0.99 -4.05 -3.14
N PHE A 21 -1.00 -5.07 -4.02
CA PHE A 21 -1.27 -4.88 -5.44
C PHE A 21 -2.72 -4.45 -5.68
N PHE A 22 -3.69 -5.12 -5.04
CA PHE A 22 -5.10 -4.74 -5.16
C PHE A 22 -5.39 -3.35 -4.61
N ALA A 23 -4.53 -2.81 -3.74
CA ALA A 23 -4.66 -1.46 -3.21
C ALA A 23 -4.57 -0.38 -4.29
N LEU A 24 -3.93 -0.69 -5.43
CA LEU A 24 -3.92 0.16 -6.62
C LEU A 24 -5.32 0.38 -7.20
N PHE A 25 -6.20 -0.61 -7.07
CA PHE A 25 -7.57 -0.57 -7.60
C PHE A 25 -8.61 -0.26 -6.53
N THR A 26 -8.34 -0.62 -5.27
CA THR A 26 -9.28 -0.49 -4.15
C THR A 26 -8.54 -0.05 -2.89
N VAL A 27 -8.70 1.20 -2.46
CA VAL A 27 -7.97 1.76 -1.29
C VAL A 27 -8.16 0.90 -0.03
N PHE A 28 -9.33 0.28 0.14
CA PHE A 28 -9.64 -0.64 1.25
C PHE A 28 -8.70 -1.84 1.38
N THR A 29 -8.16 -2.36 0.27
CA THR A 29 -7.23 -3.50 0.32
C THR A 29 -5.87 -3.15 0.91
N SER A 30 -5.54 -1.85 1.01
CA SER A 30 -4.37 -1.37 1.75
C SER A 30 -4.46 -1.69 3.25
N ILE A 31 -5.66 -1.58 3.82
CA ILE A 31 -5.93 -1.89 5.23
C ILE A 31 -5.70 -3.38 5.49
N PHE A 32 -6.17 -4.25 4.59
CA PHE A 32 -5.92 -5.69 4.69
C PHE A 32 -4.43 -6.01 4.58
N ALA A 33 -3.70 -5.41 3.63
CA ALA A 33 -2.25 -5.59 3.50
C ALA A 33 -1.51 -5.23 4.79
N TYR A 34 -1.89 -4.11 5.42
CA TYR A 34 -1.35 -3.67 6.71
C TYR A 34 -1.61 -4.69 7.83
N PHE A 35 -2.84 -5.19 7.97
CA PHE A 35 -3.18 -6.16 9.02
C PHE A 35 -2.45 -7.50 8.83
N PHE A 36 -2.30 -8.00 7.59
CA PHE A 36 -1.53 -9.21 7.32
C PHE A 36 -0.05 -9.03 7.66
N ALA A 37 0.54 -7.89 7.32
CA ALA A 37 1.93 -7.57 7.67
C ALA A 37 2.14 -7.43 9.19
N LYS A 38 1.24 -6.73 9.89
CA LYS A 38 1.30 -6.52 11.35
C LYS A 38 1.40 -7.83 12.12
N LYS A 39 0.65 -8.87 11.72
CA LYS A 39 0.68 -10.19 12.37
C LYS A 39 2.06 -10.85 12.35
N ILE A 40 2.88 -10.55 11.35
CA ILE A 40 4.19 -11.18 11.13
C ILE A 40 5.28 -10.45 11.90
N ILE A 41 5.16 -9.13 12.03
CA ILE A 41 6.04 -8.31 12.87
C ILE A 41 5.89 -8.68 14.35
N ALA A 42 4.67 -8.95 14.79
CA ALA A 42 4.39 -9.35 16.18
C ALA A 42 4.80 -10.81 16.51
N ALA A 43 5.25 -11.58 15.52
CA ALA A 43 5.70 -12.95 15.73
C ALA A 43 7.20 -12.97 16.11
N ASN A 44 7.50 -13.44 17.31
CA ASN A 44 8.88 -13.55 17.82
C ASN A 44 9.72 -14.61 17.08
N ASP A 45 9.08 -15.60 16.47
CA ASP A 45 9.75 -16.71 15.76
C ASP A 45 9.98 -16.44 14.26
N ALA A 46 9.67 -15.23 13.78
CA ALA A 46 9.82 -14.90 12.36
C ALA A 46 11.26 -14.53 12.01
N GLU A 47 11.78 -15.05 10.90
CA GLU A 47 13.12 -14.70 10.41
C GLU A 47 13.22 -13.19 10.12
N VAL A 48 14.39 -12.60 10.39
CA VAL A 48 14.62 -11.14 10.29
C VAL A 48 14.25 -10.57 8.92
N TRP A 49 14.51 -11.30 7.83
CA TRP A 49 14.16 -10.85 6.49
C TRP A 49 12.65 -10.86 6.23
N LEU A 50 11.89 -11.78 6.84
CA LEU A 50 10.42 -11.81 6.80
C LEU A 50 9.85 -10.63 7.62
N GLN A 51 10.41 -10.35 8.80
CA GLN A 51 10.02 -9.17 9.58
C GLN A 51 10.29 -7.86 8.81
N ALA A 52 11.44 -7.74 8.13
CA ALA A 52 11.76 -6.59 7.29
C ALA A 52 10.79 -6.43 6.11
N GLN A 53 10.41 -7.53 5.46
CA GLN A 53 9.42 -7.55 4.39
C GLN A 53 8.03 -7.12 4.90
N ALA A 54 7.63 -7.61 6.08
CA ALA A 54 6.38 -7.20 6.69
C ALA A 54 6.37 -5.70 7.04
N PHE A 55 7.47 -5.19 7.61
CA PHE A 55 7.61 -3.75 7.88
C PHE A 55 7.57 -2.90 6.60
N TRP A 56 8.20 -3.36 5.52
CA TRP A 56 8.13 -2.72 4.21
C TRP A 56 6.69 -2.58 3.70
N VAL A 57 5.91 -3.67 3.73
CA VAL A 57 4.51 -3.64 3.30
C VAL A 57 3.70 -2.71 4.21
N MET A 58 3.85 -2.83 5.53
CA MET A 58 3.15 -2.02 6.52
C MET A 58 3.35 -0.51 6.30
N ARG A 59 4.61 -0.09 6.15
CA ARG A 59 4.97 1.32 5.91
C ARG A 59 4.38 1.83 4.60
N ASN A 60 4.58 1.10 3.50
CA ASN A 60 4.17 1.56 2.18
C ASN A 60 2.66 1.59 2.00
N SER A 61 1.95 0.61 2.56
CA SER A 61 0.48 0.60 2.61
C SER A 61 -0.07 1.78 3.40
N LEU A 62 0.54 2.11 4.55
CA LEU A 62 0.13 3.24 5.38
C LEU A 62 0.40 4.59 4.69
N ILE A 63 1.58 4.77 4.09
CA ILE A 63 1.89 5.99 3.33
C ILE A 63 0.91 6.15 2.16
N TYR A 64 0.68 5.10 1.37
CA TYR A 64 -0.29 5.13 0.29
C TYR A 64 -1.69 5.52 0.77
N PHE A 65 -2.15 4.94 1.88
CA PHE A 65 -3.46 5.24 2.45
C PHE A 65 -3.59 6.72 2.85
N ILE A 66 -2.57 7.29 3.50
CA ILE A 66 -2.55 8.71 3.87
C ILE A 66 -2.58 9.62 2.63
N VAL A 67 -1.77 9.30 1.61
CA VAL A 67 -1.73 10.08 0.36
C VAL A 67 -3.07 9.99 -0.38
N MET A 68 -3.73 8.82 -0.39
CA MET A 68 -5.05 8.67 -1.00
C MET A 68 -6.14 9.48 -0.27
N ILE A 69 -6.12 9.52 1.07
CA ILE A 69 -7.00 10.40 1.84
C ILE A 69 -6.73 11.86 1.47
N PHE A 70 -5.46 12.27 1.45
CA PHE A 70 -5.09 13.63 1.07
C PHE A 70 -5.56 13.98 -0.36
N ALA A 71 -5.37 13.09 -1.32
CA ALA A 71 -5.84 13.27 -2.69
C ALA A 71 -7.36 13.40 -2.76
N SER A 72 -8.10 12.62 -1.96
CA SER A 72 -9.57 12.66 -1.92
C SER A 72 -10.14 14.03 -1.48
N LEU A 73 -9.41 14.78 -0.64
CA LEU A 73 -9.84 16.11 -0.19
C LEU A 73 -9.95 17.12 -1.34
N TRP A 74 -9.14 16.97 -2.38
CA TRP A 74 -9.17 17.85 -3.55
C TRP A 74 -10.40 17.65 -4.44
N PHE A 75 -11.13 16.56 -4.26
CA PHE A 75 -12.37 16.28 -4.98
C PHE A 75 -13.64 16.73 -4.24
N ILE A 76 -13.53 17.26 -3.01
CA ILE A 76 -14.68 17.80 -2.26
C ILE A 76 -15.53 18.80 -3.08
N PRO A 77 -14.94 19.73 -3.86
CA PRO A 77 -15.72 20.70 -4.63
C PRO A 77 -16.67 20.08 -5.66
N LEU A 78 -16.36 18.87 -6.18
CA LEU A 78 -17.19 18.17 -7.15
C LEU A 78 -18.53 17.70 -6.58
N TYR A 79 -18.68 17.68 -5.26
CA TYR A 79 -19.98 17.41 -4.64
C TYR A 79 -20.97 18.56 -4.83
N PHE A 80 -20.47 19.79 -4.93
CA PHE A 80 -21.30 21.00 -5.00
C PHE A 80 -21.45 21.55 -6.41
N TYR A 81 -20.41 21.40 -7.23
CA TYR A 81 -20.32 22.01 -8.56
C TYR A 81 -19.85 21.01 -9.60
N TYR A 82 -20.29 21.18 -10.84
CA TYR A 82 -19.70 20.44 -11.95
C TYR A 82 -18.26 20.91 -12.19
N TRP A 83 -17.43 20.02 -12.73
CA TRP A 83 -15.99 20.20 -12.85
C TRP A 83 -15.56 21.41 -13.70
N ASP A 84 -16.44 21.88 -14.60
CA ASP A 84 -16.21 23.01 -15.53
C ASP A 84 -17.03 24.26 -15.17
N THR A 85 -17.67 24.30 -13.99
CA THR A 85 -18.47 25.47 -13.61
C THR A 85 -17.60 26.67 -13.22
N TYR A 86 -16.48 26.42 -12.54
CA TYR A 86 -15.55 27.47 -12.10
C TYR A 86 -14.11 26.99 -12.25
N ILE A 87 -13.22 27.89 -12.70
CA ILE A 87 -11.79 27.61 -12.88
C ILE A 87 -11.13 27.01 -11.63
N TRP A 88 -11.51 27.46 -10.43
CA TRP A 88 -10.95 26.93 -9.19
C TRP A 88 -11.38 25.48 -8.91
N VAL A 89 -12.61 25.08 -9.30
CA VAL A 89 -13.09 23.68 -9.19
C VAL A 89 -12.33 22.79 -10.16
N THR A 90 -12.12 23.26 -11.39
CA THR A 90 -11.31 22.57 -12.39
C THR A 90 -9.88 22.39 -11.89
N ALA A 91 -9.26 23.45 -11.35
CA ALA A 91 -7.91 23.41 -10.79
C ALA A 91 -7.81 22.41 -9.62
N CYS A 92 -8.76 22.42 -8.68
CA CYS A 92 -8.81 21.44 -7.58
C CYS A 92 -8.91 20.01 -8.10
N THR A 93 -9.75 19.77 -9.11
CA THR A 93 -9.92 18.45 -9.73
C THR A 93 -8.62 17.97 -10.38
N VAL A 94 -7.94 18.83 -11.15
CA VAL A 94 -6.65 18.50 -11.78
C VAL A 94 -5.59 18.18 -10.72
N ILE A 95 -5.49 18.98 -9.66
CA ILE A 95 -4.57 18.75 -8.54
C ILE A 95 -4.87 17.41 -7.86
N GLY A 96 -6.14 17.10 -7.62
CA GLY A 96 -6.57 15.82 -7.07
C GLY A 96 -6.12 14.63 -7.93
N VAL A 97 -6.32 14.71 -9.25
CA VAL A 97 -5.88 13.67 -10.20
C VAL A 97 -4.36 13.49 -10.16
N VAL A 98 -3.60 14.57 -10.12
CA VAL A 98 -2.13 14.52 -10.01
C VAL A 98 -1.71 13.80 -8.72
N PHE A 99 -2.33 14.10 -7.58
CA PHE A 99 -2.02 13.41 -6.32
C PHE A 99 -2.42 11.93 -6.33
N VAL A 100 -3.54 11.56 -6.96
CA VAL A 100 -3.91 10.15 -7.15
C VAL A 100 -2.85 9.43 -8.00
N LEU A 101 -2.39 10.03 -9.09
CA LEU A 101 -1.33 9.47 -9.93
C LEU A 101 -0.02 9.30 -9.16
N ILE A 102 0.37 10.27 -8.35
CA ILE A 102 1.57 10.19 -7.50
C ILE A 102 1.42 9.02 -6.50
N ALA A 103 0.27 8.90 -5.84
CA ALA A 103 0.00 7.80 -4.90
C ALA A 103 0.08 6.44 -5.58
N PHE A 104 -0.50 6.33 -6.77
CA PHE A 104 -0.51 5.11 -7.59
C PHE A 104 0.91 4.70 -7.98
N LEU A 105 1.70 5.62 -8.55
CA LEU A 105 3.09 5.37 -8.95
C LEU A 105 3.98 5.04 -7.76
N TYR A 106 3.76 5.71 -6.62
CA TYR A 106 4.45 5.40 -5.37
C TYR A 106 4.23 3.95 -4.94
N LEU A 107 2.97 3.52 -4.87
CA LEU A 107 2.62 2.17 -4.42
C LEU A 107 3.12 1.11 -5.42
N LEU A 108 2.98 1.36 -6.72
CA LEU A 108 3.46 0.46 -7.77
C LEU A 108 4.98 0.26 -7.68
N ASN A 109 5.74 1.33 -7.52
CA ASN A 109 7.19 1.27 -7.35
C ASN A 109 7.59 0.50 -6.07
N ALA A 110 6.91 0.78 -4.95
CA ALA A 110 7.14 0.09 -3.68
C ALA A 110 6.82 -1.42 -3.78
N TRP A 111 5.77 -1.76 -4.54
CA TRP A 111 5.36 -3.14 -4.79
C TRP A 111 6.40 -3.89 -5.64
N ILE A 112 6.84 -3.32 -6.78
CA ILE A 112 7.86 -3.93 -7.65
C ILE A 112 9.17 -4.18 -6.88
N LYS A 113 9.64 -3.21 -6.09
CA LYS A 113 10.85 -3.36 -5.27
C LYS A 113 10.68 -4.44 -4.20
N GLY A 114 9.54 -4.44 -3.52
CA GLY A 114 9.24 -5.39 -2.45
C GLY A 114 9.16 -6.84 -2.96
N ILE A 115 8.35 -7.09 -4.00
CA ILE A 115 8.16 -8.43 -4.57
C ILE A 115 9.46 -8.99 -5.15
N SER A 116 10.26 -8.16 -5.82
CA SER A 116 11.55 -8.58 -6.40
C SER A 116 12.53 -9.09 -5.34
N LYS A 117 12.60 -8.42 -4.18
CA LYS A 117 13.43 -8.86 -3.06
C LYS A 117 12.81 -10.05 -2.31
N PHE A 118 11.48 -10.11 -2.23
CA PHE A 118 10.77 -11.22 -1.59
C PHE A 118 11.01 -12.55 -2.32
N ILE A 119 10.94 -12.55 -3.66
CA ILE A 119 11.23 -13.74 -4.49
C ILE A 119 12.66 -14.25 -4.26
N LYS A 120 13.60 -13.34 -3.98
CA LYS A 120 15.01 -13.67 -3.70
C LYS A 120 15.26 -14.07 -2.24
N ASN A 121 14.22 -14.17 -1.41
CA ASN A 121 14.31 -14.35 0.05
C ASN A 121 15.26 -13.34 0.72
N LYS A 122 15.30 -12.10 0.20
CA LYS A 122 16.14 -11.02 0.73
C LYS A 122 15.31 -10.01 1.50
N ALA A 123 15.92 -9.45 2.54
CA ALA A 123 15.36 -8.33 3.28
C ALA A 123 15.28 -7.08 2.39
N VAL A 124 14.24 -6.26 2.59
CA VAL A 124 14.11 -4.95 1.94
C VAL A 124 14.71 -3.89 2.84
N PHE A 125 16.03 -3.72 2.74
CA PHE A 125 16.72 -2.51 3.18
C PHE A 125 16.74 -1.49 2.06
#